data_AF-A0A942UR82-F1
#
_entry.id   AF-A0A942UR82-F1
#
_cell.length_a   1.000
_cell.length_b   1.000
_cell.length_c   1.000
_cell.angle_alpha   90.00
_cell.angle_beta   90.00
_cell.angle_gamma   90.00
#
_symmetry.space_group_name_H-M   'P 1'
#
loop_
_entity.id
_entity.type
_entity.pdbx_description
1 polymer ?
#
loop_
_entity_poly.entity_id
_entity_poly.type
_entity_poly.pdbx_seq_one_letter_code
_entity_poly.pdbx_strand_id
1 'polypeptide(L)'
;MDMKVKAFWIQESFDEYSSLINGGEFNVLKSFRKATEIINHGMAIVRMIEPAGFVKNSEQRERMNERIKLINQRWDIPNPPARLRSLRNSLEHFEQKMDEWVTKSPGLNVVDFNYGELVSGLSNMDYFRNLNKYDFFFRKQSVNLKEIYEWSKEISICLES
;
A
#
# COMPACT_ATOMS: atom_id res chain seq x y z
N MET A 1 -12.60 15.18 -6.86
CA MET A 1 -11.83 14.87 -8.09
C MET A 1 -10.65 13.93 -7.81
N ASP A 2 -9.91 14.10 -6.70
CA ASP A 2 -8.70 13.30 -6.44
C ASP A 2 -8.96 11.80 -6.18
N MET A 3 -9.98 11.42 -5.40
CA MET A 3 -10.23 10.00 -5.05
C MET A 3 -10.59 9.11 -6.26
N LYS A 4 -11.46 9.59 -7.16
CA LYS A 4 -11.86 8.85 -8.38
C LYS A 4 -10.65 8.58 -9.28
N VAL A 5 -9.78 9.57 -9.45
CA VAL A 5 -8.55 9.44 -10.24
C VAL A 5 -7.62 8.40 -9.62
N LYS A 6 -7.47 8.39 -8.28
CA LYS A 6 -6.65 7.37 -7.61
C LYS A 6 -7.24 5.96 -7.71
N ALA A 7 -8.56 5.81 -7.62
CA ALA A 7 -9.21 4.52 -7.82
C ALA A 7 -8.98 3.99 -9.24
N PHE A 8 -9.10 4.86 -10.24
CA PHE A 8 -8.78 4.53 -11.64
C PHE A 8 -7.31 4.10 -11.82
N TRP A 9 -6.35 4.85 -11.26
CA TRP A 9 -4.93 4.48 -11.36
C TRP A 9 -4.59 3.17 -10.64
N ILE A 10 -5.29 2.82 -9.55
CA ILE A 10 -5.15 1.49 -8.93
C ILE A 10 -5.54 0.40 -9.93
N GLN A 11 -6.65 0.59 -10.65
CA GLN A 11 -7.17 -0.38 -11.63
C GLN A 11 -6.20 -0.53 -12.80
N GLU A 12 -5.76 0.58 -13.40
CA GLU A 12 -4.80 0.59 -14.50
C GLU A 12 -3.47 -0.08 -14.10
N SER A 13 -2.90 0.31 -12.94
CA SER A 13 -1.67 -0.30 -12.44
C SER A 13 -1.84 -1.79 -12.13
N PHE A 14 -3.01 -2.23 -11.67
CA PHE A 14 -3.29 -3.65 -11.42
C PHE A 14 -3.39 -4.46 -12.70
N ASP A 15 -4.06 -3.95 -13.73
CA ASP A 15 -4.20 -4.65 -15.01
C ASP A 15 -2.83 -4.82 -15.70
N GLU A 16 -1.99 -3.78 -15.67
CA GLU A 16 -0.60 -3.86 -16.13
C GLU A 16 0.22 -4.84 -15.27
N TYR A 17 0.10 -4.79 -13.94
CA TYR A 17 0.79 -5.70 -13.03
C TYR A 17 0.42 -7.15 -13.30
N SER A 18 -0.87 -7.44 -13.42
CA SER A 18 -1.42 -8.77 -13.71
C SER A 18 -0.88 -9.29 -15.05
N SER A 19 -0.80 -8.43 -16.06
CA SER A 19 -0.23 -8.78 -17.36
C SER A 19 1.27 -9.12 -17.24
N LEU A 20 2.04 -8.39 -16.43
CA LEU A 20 3.47 -8.65 -16.21
C LEU A 20 3.74 -9.99 -15.51
N ILE A 21 2.92 -10.39 -14.53
CA ILE A 21 3.15 -11.63 -13.78
C ILE A 21 2.57 -12.87 -14.47
N ASN A 22 1.58 -12.70 -15.36
CA ASN A 22 0.93 -13.81 -16.08
C ASN A 22 1.41 -13.94 -17.53
N GLY A 23 2.03 -12.90 -18.10
CA GLY A 23 2.37 -12.79 -19.53
C GLY A 23 3.67 -13.45 -19.99
N GLY A 24 4.31 -14.29 -19.16
CA GLY A 24 5.49 -15.09 -19.55
C GLY A 24 6.85 -14.38 -19.48
N GLU A 25 6.90 -13.05 -19.68
CA GLU A 25 8.12 -12.25 -19.49
C GLU A 25 8.05 -11.42 -18.19
N PHE A 26 8.45 -12.04 -17.08
CA PHE A 26 8.46 -11.36 -15.79
C PHE A 26 9.54 -10.27 -15.73
N ASN A 27 9.12 -9.01 -15.66
CA ASN A 27 10.02 -7.88 -15.42
C ASN A 27 9.94 -7.45 -13.95
N VAL A 28 10.97 -7.77 -13.17
CA VAL A 28 11.07 -7.50 -11.72
C VAL A 28 10.80 -6.03 -11.41
N LEU A 29 11.55 -5.11 -12.04
CA LEU A 29 11.49 -3.68 -11.75
C LEU A 29 10.12 -3.07 -12.11
N LYS A 30 9.57 -3.41 -13.28
CA LYS A 30 8.24 -2.94 -13.68
C LYS A 30 7.16 -3.47 -12.73
N SER A 31 7.26 -4.73 -12.32
CA SER A 31 6.32 -5.35 -11.39
C SER A 31 6.35 -4.66 -10.03
N PHE A 32 7.54 -4.39 -9.49
CA PHE A 32 7.68 -3.63 -8.24
C PHE A 32 7.15 -2.21 -8.35
N ARG A 33 7.42 -1.53 -9.46
CA ARG A 33 6.88 -0.20 -9.71
C ARG A 33 5.36 -0.21 -9.69
N LYS A 34 4.72 -1.11 -10.42
CA LYS A 34 3.25 -1.21 -10.50
C LYS A 34 2.62 -1.60 -9.17
N ALA A 35 3.21 -2.54 -8.44
CA ALA A 35 2.79 -2.87 -7.08
C ALA A 35 2.88 -1.65 -6.13
N THR A 36 3.95 -0.88 -6.23
CA THR A 36 4.16 0.34 -5.43
C THR A 36 3.15 1.44 -5.81
N GLU A 37 2.82 1.61 -7.08
CA GLU A 37 1.77 2.53 -7.56
C GLU A 37 0.40 2.18 -6.96
N ILE A 38 0.00 0.89 -7.01
CA ILE A 38 -1.24 0.39 -6.40
C ILE A 38 -1.30 0.74 -4.91
N ILE A 39 -0.23 0.44 -4.17
CA ILE A 39 -0.14 0.69 -2.73
C ILE A 39 -0.19 2.19 -2.42
N ASN A 40 0.57 3.01 -3.14
CA ASN A 40 0.62 4.45 -2.92
C ASN A 40 -0.72 5.13 -3.17
N HIS A 41 -1.40 4.76 -4.26
CA HIS A 41 -2.74 5.28 -4.55
C HIS A 41 -3.76 4.79 -3.52
N GLY A 42 -3.70 3.51 -3.12
CA GLY A 42 -4.55 2.97 -2.06
C GLY A 42 -4.36 3.71 -0.74
N MET A 43 -3.12 3.88 -0.28
CA MET A 43 -2.80 4.62 0.95
C MET A 43 -3.26 6.08 0.89
N ALA A 44 -3.15 6.73 -0.28
CA ALA A 44 -3.62 8.08 -0.44
C ALA A 44 -5.15 8.19 -0.30
N ILE A 45 -5.91 7.21 -0.82
CA ILE A 45 -7.36 7.13 -0.58
C ILE A 45 -7.65 6.93 0.91
N VAL A 46 -6.94 6.00 1.58
CA VAL A 46 -7.08 5.78 3.03
C VAL A 46 -6.87 7.09 3.80
N ARG A 47 -5.85 7.89 3.46
CA ARG A 47 -5.59 9.19 4.10
C ARG A 47 -6.72 10.22 3.89
N MET A 48 -7.53 10.08 2.84
CA MET A 48 -8.68 10.96 2.63
C MET A 48 -9.84 10.60 3.56
N ILE A 49 -10.13 9.30 3.71
CA ILE A 49 -11.34 8.77 4.36
C ILE A 49 -11.15 8.36 5.82
N GLU A 50 -9.89 8.30 6.28
CA GLU A 50 -9.53 7.96 7.66
C GLU A 50 -8.57 8.99 8.24
N PRO A 51 -8.53 9.12 9.58
CA PRO A 51 -7.53 9.95 10.23
C PRO A 51 -6.12 9.44 9.91
N ALA A 52 -5.25 10.37 9.53
CA ALA A 52 -3.81 10.17 9.64
C ALA A 52 -3.45 10.05 11.13
N GLY A 53 -2.30 9.45 11.46
CA GLY A 53 -1.87 9.22 12.84
C GLY A 53 -1.71 10.49 13.69
N PHE A 54 -0.54 10.72 14.25
CA PHE A 54 -0.36 11.84 15.17
C PHE A 54 -0.30 13.19 14.43
N VAL A 55 -1.39 13.95 14.45
CA VAL A 55 -1.43 15.34 13.97
C VAL A 55 -1.16 16.29 15.14
N LYS A 56 0.02 16.93 15.13
CA LYS A 56 0.50 17.84 16.20
C LYS A 56 -0.37 19.08 16.40
N ASN A 57 -0.93 19.61 15.32
CA ASN A 57 -1.70 20.85 15.33
C ASN A 57 -3.20 20.55 15.45
N SER A 58 -3.85 21.11 16.48
CA SER A 58 -5.28 20.94 16.75
C SER A 58 -6.17 21.40 15.58
N GLU A 59 -5.84 22.53 14.95
CA GLU A 59 -6.58 23.07 13.80
C GLU A 59 -6.48 22.13 12.59
N GLN A 60 -5.29 21.58 12.33
CA GLN A 60 -5.10 20.60 11.24
C GLN A 60 -5.88 19.30 11.52
N ARG A 61 -5.94 18.87 12.78
CA ARG A 61 -6.70 17.71 13.21
C ARG A 61 -8.21 17.93 13.04
N GLU A 62 -8.69 19.12 13.37
CA GLU A 62 -10.10 19.50 13.18
C GLU A 62 -10.48 19.49 11.69
N ARG A 63 -9.70 20.17 10.83
CA ARG A 63 -9.91 20.16 9.37
C ARG A 63 -9.88 18.75 8.77
N MET A 64 -9.00 17.89 9.29
CA MET A 64 -8.94 16.49 8.89
C MET A 64 -10.22 15.73 9.24
N ASN A 65 -10.68 15.85 10.50
CA ASN A 65 -11.90 15.19 10.96
C ASN A 65 -13.14 15.70 10.20
N GLU A 66 -13.22 17.00 9.96
CA GLU A 66 -14.30 17.61 9.18
C GLU A 66 -14.31 17.07 7.74
N ARG A 67 -13.14 17.03 7.07
CA ARG A 67 -13.02 16.44 5.73
C ARG A 67 -13.52 15.00 5.70
N ILE A 68 -13.05 14.16 6.64
CA ILE A 68 -13.44 12.74 6.72
C ILE A 68 -14.95 12.62 6.90
N LYS A 69 -15.53 13.40 7.82
CA LYS A 69 -16.97 13.43 8.05
C LYS A 69 -17.73 13.79 6.78
N LEU A 70 -17.34 14.86 6.09
CA LEU A 70 -18.00 15.32 4.86
C LEU A 70 -17.91 14.27 3.74
N ILE A 71 -16.78 13.60 3.59
CA ILE A 71 -16.61 12.54 2.59
C ILE A 71 -17.52 11.36 2.91
N ASN A 72 -17.47 10.83 4.13
CA ASN A 72 -18.24 9.64 4.53
C ASN A 72 -19.75 9.91 4.65
N GLN A 73 -20.17 11.17 4.81
CA GLN A 73 -21.59 11.56 4.73
C GLN A 73 -22.10 11.66 3.29
N ARG A 74 -21.21 11.99 2.35
CA ARG A 74 -21.57 12.19 0.95
C ARG A 74 -21.56 10.89 0.15
N TRP A 75 -20.61 10.01 0.43
CA TRP A 75 -20.41 8.76 -0.28
C TRP A 75 -20.27 7.61 0.72
N ASP A 76 -20.94 6.49 0.45
CA ASP A 76 -20.83 5.27 1.25
C ASP A 76 -19.55 4.49 0.89
N ILE A 77 -18.40 5.07 1.25
CA ILE A 77 -17.10 4.51 0.87
C ILE A 77 -16.80 3.25 1.70
N PRO A 78 -16.49 2.10 1.05
CA PRO A 78 -16.18 0.87 1.77
C PRO A 78 -14.89 0.99 2.60
N ASN A 79 -14.84 0.24 3.71
CA ASN A 79 -13.65 0.17 4.55
C ASN A 79 -12.44 -0.36 3.76
N PRO A 80 -11.25 0.26 3.91
CA PRO A 80 -10.05 -0.23 3.25
C PRO A 80 -9.60 -1.59 3.78
N PRO A 81 -8.85 -2.37 2.97
CA PRO A 81 -8.23 -3.61 3.42
C PRO A 81 -7.40 -3.39 4.69
N ALA A 82 -7.63 -4.20 5.72
CA ALA A 82 -7.03 -4.01 7.04
C ALA A 82 -5.49 -3.96 6.98
N ARG A 83 -4.90 -4.78 6.12
CA ARG A 83 -3.44 -4.84 5.92
C ARG A 83 -2.87 -3.61 5.20
N LEU A 84 -3.65 -2.91 4.38
CA LEU A 84 -3.24 -1.65 3.77
C LEU A 84 -3.04 -0.55 4.83
N ARG A 85 -3.88 -0.51 5.87
CA ARG A 85 -3.69 0.40 7.02
C ARG A 85 -2.39 0.09 7.77
N SER A 86 -2.12 -1.18 8.05
CA SER A 86 -0.88 -1.62 8.72
C SER A 86 0.36 -1.28 7.90
N LEU A 87 0.29 -1.45 6.59
CA LEU A 87 1.37 -1.10 5.67
C LEU A 87 1.62 0.42 5.65
N ARG A 88 0.55 1.23 5.56
CA ARG A 88 0.63 2.70 5.66
C ARG A 88 1.36 3.12 6.93
N ASN A 89 0.93 2.62 8.09
CA ASN A 89 1.54 2.95 9.36
C ASN A 89 3.03 2.53 9.40
N SER A 90 3.37 1.38 8.82
CA SER A 90 4.76 0.91 8.76
C SER A 90 5.65 1.81 7.90
N LEU A 91 5.12 2.34 6.80
CA LEU A 91 5.83 3.28 5.92
C LEU A 91 5.91 4.68 6.53
N GLU A 92 4.89 5.13 7.27
CA GLU A 92 4.93 6.41 8.00
C GLU A 92 5.97 6.42 9.13
N HIS A 93 6.31 5.24 9.65
CA HIS A 93 7.37 5.05 10.64
C HIS A 93 8.62 4.38 10.04
N PHE A 94 8.90 4.62 8.76
CA PHE A 94 10.00 3.97 8.04
C PHE A 94 11.35 4.11 8.76
N GLU A 95 11.73 5.32 9.20
CA GLU A 95 13.00 5.57 9.90
C GLU A 95 13.10 4.76 11.19
N GLN A 96 12.06 4.78 12.03
CA GLN A 96 12.03 3.96 13.24
C GLN A 96 12.15 2.45 12.91
N LYS A 97 11.55 2.02 11.79
CA LYS A 97 11.67 0.63 11.31
C LYS A 97 13.06 0.31 10.73
N MET A 98 13.77 1.28 10.19
CA MET A 98 15.19 1.17 9.84
C MET A 98 16.04 0.99 11.10
N ASP A 99 15.83 1.81 12.13
CA ASP A 99 16.57 1.73 13.39
C ASP A 99 16.32 0.39 14.10
N GLU A 100 15.05 -0.05 14.16
CA GLU A 100 14.68 -1.37 14.67
C GLU A 100 15.37 -2.52 13.91
N TRP A 101 15.71 -2.31 12.64
CA TRP A 101 16.38 -3.32 11.83
C TRP A 101 17.87 -3.34 12.00
N VAL A 102 18.52 -2.18 11.96
CA VAL A 102 19.96 -2.07 12.23
C VAL A 102 20.29 -2.69 13.58
N THR A 103 19.41 -2.54 14.57
CA THR A 103 19.61 -3.07 15.92
C THR A 103 19.27 -4.56 16.08
N LYS A 104 18.48 -5.16 15.18
CA LYS A 104 17.94 -6.53 15.37
C LYS A 104 18.28 -7.52 14.25
N SER A 105 18.81 -7.09 13.11
CA SER A 105 19.21 -8.02 12.05
C SER A 105 20.52 -8.73 12.46
N PRO A 106 20.52 -10.06 12.59
CA PRO A 106 21.69 -10.81 13.06
C PRO A 106 22.88 -10.77 12.09
N GLY A 107 22.68 -10.31 10.84
CA GLY A 107 23.73 -10.21 9.84
C GLY A 107 23.81 -8.85 9.13
N LEU A 108 22.98 -7.87 9.52
CA LEU A 108 22.87 -6.56 8.86
C LEU A 108 22.66 -6.65 7.33
N ASN A 109 22.05 -7.74 6.86
CA ASN A 109 21.78 -7.95 5.44
C ASN A 109 20.56 -7.13 5.00
N VAL A 110 20.66 -6.49 3.82
CA VAL A 110 19.54 -5.79 3.18
C VAL A 110 19.36 -6.32 1.77
N VAL A 111 18.17 -6.84 1.49
CA VAL A 111 17.67 -7.06 0.14
C VAL A 111 16.45 -6.19 -0.06
N ASP A 112 16.56 -5.22 -0.96
CA ASP A 112 15.50 -4.26 -1.19
C ASP A 112 14.37 -4.84 -2.05
N PHE A 113 14.71 -5.42 -3.21
CA PHE A 113 13.74 -6.03 -4.12
C PHE A 113 13.97 -7.53 -4.23
N ASN A 114 12.95 -8.32 -3.88
CA ASN A 114 12.94 -9.77 -4.09
C ASN A 114 11.62 -10.24 -4.71
N TYR A 115 11.67 -11.15 -5.68
CA TYR A 115 10.46 -11.77 -6.22
C TYR A 115 10.47 -13.27 -5.91
N GLY A 116 9.41 -13.79 -5.27
CA GLY A 116 9.36 -15.18 -4.84
C GLY A 116 10.50 -15.55 -3.88
N GLU A 117 11.12 -16.70 -4.10
CA GLU A 117 12.26 -17.23 -3.30
C GLU A 117 13.60 -17.09 -4.04
N LEU A 118 13.76 -16.07 -4.90
CA LEU A 118 14.98 -15.90 -5.72
C LEU A 118 16.27 -15.77 -4.89
N VAL A 119 16.16 -15.28 -3.66
CA VAL A 119 17.26 -15.25 -2.69
C VAL A 119 16.87 -16.18 -1.53
N SER A 120 17.72 -17.15 -1.23
CA SER A 120 17.55 -18.13 -0.14
C SER A 120 18.61 -17.93 0.94
N GLY A 121 18.33 -18.35 2.18
CA GLY A 121 19.31 -18.30 3.28
C GLY A 121 19.38 -16.97 4.03
N LEU A 122 18.49 -16.02 3.71
CA LEU A 122 18.30 -14.78 4.46
C LEU A 122 17.10 -14.87 5.40
N SER A 123 17.15 -14.10 6.48
CA SER A 123 16.03 -13.95 7.38
C SER A 123 14.89 -13.18 6.70
N ASN A 124 13.64 -13.46 7.06
CA ASN A 124 12.49 -12.64 6.65
C ASN A 124 12.62 -11.16 7.04
N MET A 125 13.53 -10.83 7.97
CA MET A 125 13.85 -9.46 8.38
C MET A 125 14.81 -8.73 7.44
N ASP A 126 15.49 -9.46 6.55
CA ASP A 126 16.49 -8.92 5.63
C ASP A 126 15.84 -8.43 4.31
N TYR A 127 14.60 -8.85 4.03
CA TYR A 127 13.81 -8.39 2.90
C TYR A 127 13.00 -7.14 3.23
N PHE A 128 13.26 -6.04 2.51
CA PHE A 128 12.44 -4.84 2.61
C PHE A 128 11.17 -4.95 1.79
N ARG A 129 11.30 -5.19 0.48
CA ARG A 129 10.16 -5.36 -0.42
C ARG A 129 10.25 -6.71 -1.11
N ASN A 130 9.23 -7.54 -0.89
CA ASN A 130 9.09 -8.82 -1.58
C ASN A 130 7.76 -8.86 -2.33
N LEU A 131 7.76 -9.42 -3.53
CA LEU A 131 6.56 -9.72 -4.29
C LEU A 131 6.42 -11.23 -4.46
N ASN A 132 5.27 -11.77 -4.04
CA ASN A 132 4.88 -13.15 -4.33
C ASN A 132 3.49 -13.16 -4.97
N LYS A 133 3.43 -13.35 -6.30
CA LYS A 133 2.20 -13.26 -7.08
C LYS A 133 1.45 -11.94 -6.81
N TYR A 134 0.37 -11.95 -6.05
CA TYR A 134 -0.39 -10.72 -5.72
C TYR A 134 -0.08 -10.18 -4.33
N ASP A 135 0.73 -10.89 -3.53
CA ASP A 135 1.09 -10.45 -2.20
C ASP A 135 2.34 -9.57 -2.27
N PHE A 136 2.20 -8.34 -1.82
CA PHE A 136 3.31 -7.42 -1.59
C PHE A 136 3.67 -7.44 -0.12
N PHE A 137 4.94 -7.67 0.17
CA PHE A 137 5.50 -7.66 1.51
C PHE A 137 6.35 -6.42 1.67
N PHE A 138 6.10 -5.70 2.75
CA PHE A 138 7.02 -4.71 3.28
C PHE A 138 7.47 -5.19 4.66
N ARG A 139 8.66 -5.79 4.73
CA ARG A 139 9.09 -6.56 5.89
C ARG A 139 8.04 -7.64 6.26
N LYS A 140 7.82 -7.87 7.56
CA LYS A 140 6.82 -8.80 8.12
C LYS A 140 5.36 -8.40 7.82
N GLN A 141 5.11 -7.24 7.23
CA GLN A 141 3.77 -6.84 6.81
C GLN A 141 3.56 -7.27 5.36
N SER A 142 2.37 -7.77 5.07
CA SER A 142 1.96 -8.08 3.70
C SER A 142 0.65 -7.39 3.39
N VAL A 143 0.40 -7.11 2.12
CA VAL A 143 -0.91 -6.70 1.61
C VAL A 143 -1.15 -7.41 0.29
N ASN A 144 -2.38 -7.83 0.06
CA ASN A 144 -2.75 -8.42 -1.21
C ASN A 144 -3.20 -7.33 -2.19
N LEU A 145 -2.50 -7.22 -3.33
CA LEU A 145 -2.77 -6.20 -4.35
C LEU A 145 -4.15 -6.37 -4.98
N LYS A 146 -4.65 -7.61 -5.07
CA LYS A 146 -6.00 -7.88 -5.60
C LYS A 146 -7.09 -7.37 -4.66
N GLU A 147 -6.91 -7.47 -3.34
CA GLU A 147 -7.84 -6.86 -2.38
C GLU A 147 -7.94 -5.34 -2.56
N ILE A 148 -6.80 -4.67 -2.78
CA ILE A 148 -6.76 -3.22 -3.04
C ILE A 148 -7.49 -2.89 -4.36
N TYR A 149 -7.28 -3.72 -5.39
CA TYR A 149 -7.94 -3.57 -6.68
C TYR A 149 -9.46 -3.72 -6.59
N GLU A 150 -9.98 -4.78 -5.97
CA GLU A 150 -11.43 -4.95 -5.83
C GLU A 150 -12.04 -3.82 -4.99
N TRP A 151 -11.39 -3.44 -3.89
CA TRP A 151 -11.79 -2.28 -3.09
C TRP A 151 -11.85 -0.98 -3.92
N SER A 152 -10.91 -0.77 -4.84
CA SER A 152 -10.92 0.40 -5.71
C SER A 152 -12.09 0.42 -6.69
N LYS A 153 -12.59 -0.75 -7.12
CA LYS A 153 -13.80 -0.82 -7.96
C LYS A 153 -15.04 -0.43 -7.18
N GLU A 154 -15.17 -0.93 -5.94
CA GLU A 154 -16.26 -0.56 -5.06
C GLU A 154 -16.29 0.95 -4.82
N ILE A 155 -15.12 1.58 -4.58
CA ILE A 155 -15.00 3.04 -4.49
C ILE A 155 -15.49 3.73 -5.76
N SER A 156 -15.08 3.27 -6.94
CA SER A 156 -15.53 3.88 -8.21
C SER A 156 -17.05 3.85 -8.35
N ILE A 157 -17.70 2.75 -7.96
CA ILE A 157 -19.16 2.62 -7.96
C ILE A 157 -19.79 3.64 -7.02
N CYS A 158 -19.30 3.75 -5.78
CA CYS A 158 -19.82 4.70 -4.79
C CYS A 158 -19.61 6.18 -5.18
N LEU A 159 -18.63 6.49 -6.02
CA LEU A 159 -18.36 7.84 -6.49
C LEU A 159 -19.19 8.24 -7.74
N GLU A 160 -19.89 7.28 -8.35
CA GLU A 160 -20.75 7.49 -9.52
C GLU A 160 -22.24 7.59 -9.16
N SER A 161 -22.63 7.12 -7.98
CA SER A 161 -23.95 7.35 -7.36
C SER A 161 -24.10 8.77 -6.82
#